data_AF-A0A7X7RRP7-F1
#
_entry.id   AF-A0A7X7RRP7-F1
#
_cell.length_a   1.000
_cell.length_b   1.000
_cell.length_c   1.000
_cell.angle_alpha   90.00
_cell.angle_beta   90.00
_cell.angle_gamma   90.00
#
_symmetry.space_group_name_H-M   'P 1'
#
loop_
_entity.id
_entity.type
_entity.pdbx_description
1 polymer ?
#
loop_
_entity_poly.entity_id
_entity_poly.type
_entity_poly.pdbx_seq_one_letter_code
_entity_poly.pdbx_strand_id
1 'polypeptide(L)'
;MKKAAKVSYYVGMTSSMFIGIWHFFVPWLYGWKQYIPSEYANLVVLIDWINLLFSFFLSGLSILLICWGRKVFDGNKEAITVFGFMTVVWIFRVVIAVIEPYPVAVLAWAAYGQFIGSIVIMTMLIFAFVQVRTMAANKKR
;
A
#
# COMPACT_ATOMS: atom_id res chain seq x y z
N MET A 1 18.62 -14.66 -7.13
CA MET A 1 18.35 -13.36 -6.47
C MET A 1 17.55 -12.38 -7.32
N LYS A 2 17.97 -12.03 -8.55
CA LYS A 2 17.21 -11.10 -9.44
C LYS A 2 15.75 -11.51 -9.69
N LYS A 3 15.47 -12.81 -9.89
CA LYS A 3 14.12 -13.32 -10.15
C LYS A 3 13.20 -13.17 -8.92
N ALA A 4 13.68 -13.54 -7.73
CA ALA A 4 12.92 -13.41 -6.48
C ALA A 4 12.57 -11.94 -6.18
N ALA A 5 13.52 -11.01 -6.34
CA ALA A 5 13.27 -9.58 -6.17
C ALA A 5 12.22 -9.05 -7.15
N LYS A 6 12.26 -9.48 -8.42
CA LYS A 6 11.24 -9.13 -9.43
C LYS A 6 9.86 -9.66 -9.06
N VAL A 7 9.75 -10.93 -8.68
CA VAL A 7 8.48 -11.53 -8.25
C VAL A 7 7.91 -10.79 -7.05
N SER A 8 8.75 -10.57 -6.03
CA SER A 8 8.34 -9.87 -4.82
C SER A 8 7.88 -8.43 -5.09
N TYR A 9 8.60 -7.72 -5.96
CA TYR A 9 8.23 -6.39 -6.44
C TYR A 9 6.87 -6.37 -7.13
N TYR A 10 6.66 -7.19 -8.16
CA TYR A 10 5.43 -7.14 -8.95
C TYR A 10 4.24 -7.64 -8.16
N VAL A 11 4.39 -8.71 -7.37
CA VAL A 11 3.30 -9.20 -6.53
C VAL A 11 2.97 -8.17 -5.44
N GLY A 12 3.96 -7.61 -4.74
CA GLY A 12 3.72 -6.59 -3.73
C GLY A 12 3.05 -5.33 -4.29
N MET A 13 3.50 -4.84 -5.44
CA MET A 13 2.88 -3.67 -6.10
C MET A 13 1.48 -3.97 -6.62
N THR A 14 1.24 -5.16 -7.17
CA THR A 14 -0.09 -5.57 -7.64
C THR A 14 -1.07 -5.71 -6.48
N SER A 15 -0.64 -6.32 -5.37
CA SER A 15 -1.43 -6.37 -4.14
C SER A 15 -1.73 -4.97 -3.61
N SER A 16 -0.74 -4.08 -3.58
CA SER A 16 -0.91 -2.68 -3.17
C SER A 16 -1.94 -1.95 -4.05
N MET A 17 -1.88 -2.15 -5.37
CA MET A 17 -2.86 -1.63 -6.31
C MET A 17 -4.27 -2.13 -6.00
N PHE A 18 -4.44 -3.43 -5.79
CA PHE A 18 -5.75 -4.01 -5.48
C PHE A 18 -6.32 -3.52 -4.15
N ILE A 19 -5.48 -3.32 -3.13
CA ILE A 19 -5.93 -2.69 -1.89
C ILE A 19 -6.43 -1.27 -2.13
N GLY A 20 -5.70 -0.47 -2.93
CA GLY A 20 -6.15 0.87 -3.32
C GLY A 20 -7.47 0.84 -4.09
N ILE A 21 -7.63 -0.09 -5.04
CA ILE A 21 -8.87 -0.26 -5.79
C ILE A 21 -10.03 -0.66 -4.87
N TRP A 22 -9.81 -1.60 -3.95
CA TRP A 22 -10.83 -2.03 -3.00
C TRP A 22 -11.33 -0.87 -2.14
N HIS A 23 -10.45 0.04 -1.70
CA HIS A 23 -10.85 1.16 -0.85
C HIS A 23 -11.86 2.12 -1.51
N PHE A 24 -11.91 2.22 -2.85
CA PHE A 24 -12.99 2.97 -3.51
C PHE A 24 -14.39 2.45 -3.16
N PHE A 25 -14.52 1.15 -2.91
CA PHE A 25 -15.81 0.50 -2.68
C PHE A 25 -16.13 0.27 -1.21
N VAL A 26 -15.14 0.36 -0.31
CA VAL A 26 -15.31 0.20 1.15
C VAL A 26 -16.48 1.04 1.69
N PRO A 27 -16.66 2.32 1.28
CA PRO A 27 -17.78 3.11 1.75
C PRO A 27 -19.17 2.49 1.53
N TRP A 28 -19.36 1.87 0.36
CA TRP A 28 -20.61 1.24 -0.04
C TRP A 28 -20.75 -0.18 0.51
N LEU A 29 -19.67 -0.95 0.53
CA LEU A 29 -19.66 -2.35 0.96
C LEU A 29 -20.09 -2.53 2.41
N TYR A 30 -19.72 -1.60 3.29
CA TYR A 30 -19.93 -1.73 4.74
C TYR A 30 -20.95 -0.73 5.31
N GLY A 31 -21.49 0.16 4.48
CA GLY A 31 -22.50 1.14 4.90
C GLY A 31 -22.06 2.00 6.09
N TRP A 32 -20.76 2.28 6.24
CA TRP A 32 -20.19 2.83 7.48
C TRP A 32 -20.78 4.19 7.91
N LYS A 33 -21.37 4.93 6.97
CA LYS A 33 -22.04 6.20 7.21
C LYS A 33 -23.15 6.10 8.26
N GLN A 34 -23.80 4.94 8.38
CA GLN A 34 -24.84 4.69 9.37
C GLN A 34 -24.34 4.73 10.82
N TYR A 35 -23.02 4.62 11.03
CA TYR A 35 -22.40 4.67 12.36
C TYR A 35 -22.08 6.09 12.83
N ILE A 36 -22.25 7.10 11.97
CA ILE A 36 -22.00 8.51 12.30
C ILE A 36 -23.35 9.24 12.48
N PRO A 37 -23.58 9.90 13.62
CA PRO A 37 -24.79 10.72 13.82
C PRO A 37 -24.95 11.79 12.73
N SER A 38 -26.19 12.06 12.32
CA SER A 38 -26.50 12.99 11.22
C SER A 38 -26.02 14.43 11.45
N GLU A 39 -25.85 14.82 12.71
CA GLU A 39 -25.30 16.12 13.12
C GLU A 39 -23.85 16.33 12.64
N TYR A 40 -23.11 15.26 12.32
CA TYR A 40 -21.74 15.28 11.84
C TYR A 40 -21.61 14.98 10.33
N ALA A 41 -22.58 15.40 9.52
CA ALA A 41 -22.58 15.15 8.06
C ALA A 41 -21.28 15.61 7.36
N ASN A 42 -20.66 16.70 7.82
CA ASN A 42 -19.38 17.19 7.27
C ASN A 42 -18.23 16.19 7.48
N LEU A 43 -18.24 15.44 8.59
CA LEU A 43 -17.23 14.41 8.86
C LEU A 43 -17.36 13.25 7.87
N VAL A 44 -18.61 12.89 7.50
CA VAL A 44 -18.86 11.85 6.49
C VAL A 44 -18.24 12.23 5.15
N VAL A 45 -18.49 13.46 4.69
CA VAL A 45 -17.95 13.99 3.42
C VAL A 45 -16.42 14.02 3.45
N LEU A 46 -15.83 14.46 4.56
CA LEU A 46 -14.37 14.52 4.72
C LEU A 46 -13.72 13.13 4.61
N ILE A 47 -14.27 12.14 5.31
CA ILE A 47 -13.76 10.76 5.27
C ILE A 47 -13.91 10.19 3.85
N ASP A 48 -15.02 10.44 3.16
CA ASP A 48 -15.21 10.02 1.76
C ASP A 48 -14.13 10.62 0.84
N TRP A 49 -13.81 11.91 0.99
CA TRP A 49 -12.76 12.57 0.20
C TRP A 49 -11.37 12.00 0.48
N ILE A 50 -11.03 11.80 1.76
CA ILE A 50 -9.76 11.18 2.16
C ILE A 50 -9.66 9.77 1.57
N ASN A 51 -10.73 8.98 1.66
CA ASN A 51 -10.76 7.63 1.11
C ASN A 51 -10.59 7.64 -0.42
N LEU A 52 -11.27 8.54 -1.13
CA LEU A 52 -11.15 8.67 -2.58
C LEU A 52 -9.71 9.00 -3.00
N LEU A 53 -9.11 10.02 -2.37
CA LEU A 53 -7.74 10.45 -2.67
C LEU A 53 -6.72 9.37 -2.29
N PHE A 54 -6.87 8.76 -1.11
CA PHE A 54 -6.05 7.63 -0.68
C PHE A 54 -6.08 6.48 -1.70
N SER A 55 -7.29 6.08 -2.11
CA SER A 55 -7.51 5.00 -3.07
C SER A 55 -6.86 5.32 -4.43
N PHE A 56 -7.04 6.56 -4.90
CA PHE A 56 -6.46 7.03 -6.16
C PHE A 56 -4.93 7.05 -6.12
N PHE A 57 -4.33 7.63 -5.07
CA PHE A 57 -2.87 7.69 -4.95
C PHE A 57 -2.25 6.31 -4.76
N LEU A 58 -2.84 5.44 -3.92
CA LEU A 58 -2.30 4.11 -3.67
C LEU A 58 -2.36 3.25 -4.94
N SER A 59 -3.52 3.21 -5.61
CA SER A 59 -3.67 2.45 -6.87
C SER A 59 -2.85 3.06 -8.01
N GLY A 60 -2.89 4.38 -8.19
CA GLY A 60 -2.20 5.10 -9.26
C GLY A 60 -0.67 4.98 -9.15
N LEU A 61 -0.09 5.17 -7.96
CA LEU A 61 1.35 5.02 -7.76
C LEU A 61 1.79 3.56 -7.91
N SER A 62 0.98 2.60 -7.46
CA SER A 62 1.26 1.19 -7.68
C SER A 62 1.26 0.83 -9.17
N ILE A 63 0.26 1.28 -9.94
CA ILE A 63 0.21 1.07 -11.40
C ILE A 63 1.43 1.72 -12.08
N LEU A 64 1.74 2.95 -11.72
CA LEU A 64 2.90 3.67 -12.26
C LEU A 64 4.19 2.88 -12.05
N LEU A 65 4.40 2.35 -10.84
CA LEU A 65 5.55 1.53 -10.52
C LEU A 65 5.55 0.21 -11.28
N ILE A 66 4.41 -0.48 -11.39
CA ILE A 66 4.29 -1.69 -12.23
C ILE A 66 4.75 -1.40 -13.66
N CYS A 67 4.27 -0.32 -14.27
CA CYS A 67 4.70 0.11 -15.61
C CYS A 67 6.19 0.49 -15.66
N TRP A 68 6.71 1.08 -14.59
CA TRP A 68 8.12 1.48 -14.47
C TRP A 68 9.03 0.38 -13.94
N GLY A 69 8.56 -0.86 -13.76
CA GLY A 69 9.35 -1.93 -13.16
C GLY A 69 10.72 -2.10 -13.85
N ARG A 70 10.78 -2.01 -15.17
CA ARG A 70 12.06 -2.04 -15.92
C ARG A 70 13.00 -0.90 -15.49
N LYS A 71 12.51 0.34 -15.39
CA LYS A 71 13.29 1.50 -14.93
C LYS A 71 13.85 1.30 -13.52
N VAL A 72 13.03 0.74 -12.62
CA VAL A 72 13.44 0.41 -11.24
C VAL A 72 14.62 -0.58 -11.25
N PHE A 73 14.51 -1.68 -12.00
CA PHE A 73 15.56 -2.70 -12.06
C PHE A 73 16.80 -2.28 -12.87
N ASP A 74 16.67 -1.33 -13.79
CA ASP A 74 17.80 -0.78 -14.55
C ASP A 74 18.62 0.26 -13.77
N GLY A 75 18.13 0.67 -12.59
CA GLY A 75 18.81 1.57 -11.67
C GLY A 75 18.43 3.05 -11.80
N ASN A 76 17.31 3.36 -12.45
CA ASN A 76 16.83 4.74 -12.59
C ASN A 76 16.54 5.35 -11.20
N LYS A 77 17.13 6.52 -10.92
CA LYS A 77 17.07 7.13 -9.59
C LYS A 77 15.66 7.55 -9.22
N GLU A 78 14.93 8.17 -10.14
CA GLU A 78 13.59 8.69 -9.93
C GLU A 78 12.61 7.55 -9.62
N ALA A 79 12.63 6.49 -10.42
CA ALA A 79 11.79 5.32 -10.23
C ALA A 79 12.09 4.59 -8.90
N ILE A 80 13.37 4.49 -8.52
CA ILE A 80 13.76 3.92 -7.22
C ILE A 80 13.28 4.81 -6.07
N THR A 81 13.33 6.14 -6.19
CA THR A 81 12.83 7.06 -5.15
C THR A 81 11.33 6.90 -4.95
N VAL A 82 10.54 6.86 -6.03
CA VAL A 82 9.09 6.62 -5.96
C VAL A 82 8.78 5.24 -5.37
N PHE A 83 9.55 4.22 -5.76
CA PHE A 83 9.41 2.89 -5.15
C PHE A 83 9.74 2.91 -3.65
N GLY A 84 10.80 3.60 -3.25
CA GLY A 84 11.17 3.79 -1.84
C GLY A 84 10.06 4.47 -1.04
N PHE A 85 9.46 5.52 -1.60
CA PHE A 85 8.30 6.18 -0.99
C PHE A 85 7.14 5.21 -0.76
N MET A 86 6.78 4.40 -1.77
CA MET A 86 5.72 3.40 -1.63
C MET A 86 6.04 2.32 -0.60
N THR A 87 7.30 1.88 -0.48
CA THR A 87 7.73 0.97 0.58
C THR A 87 7.55 1.61 1.97
N VAL A 88 7.89 2.89 2.12
CA VAL A 88 7.70 3.64 3.37
C VAL A 88 6.22 3.76 3.73
N VAL A 89 5.33 4.04 2.78
CA VAL A 89 3.87 4.07 3.01
C VAL A 89 3.38 2.77 3.66
N TRP A 90 3.82 1.61 3.16
CA TRP A 90 3.45 0.31 3.74
C TRP A 90 4.05 0.05 5.12
N ILE A 91 5.26 0.57 5.39
CA ILE A 91 5.85 0.55 6.75
C ILE A 91 4.97 1.35 7.70
N PHE A 92 4.63 2.59 7.35
CA PHE A 92 3.77 3.45 8.17
C PHE A 92 2.41 2.79 8.41
N ARG A 93 1.81 2.17 7.40
CA ARG A 93 0.54 1.46 7.54
C ARG A 93 0.61 0.31 8.56
N VAL A 94 1.71 -0.45 8.59
CA VAL A 94 1.91 -1.51 9.60
C VAL A 94 2.14 -0.91 10.98
N VAL A 95 2.96 0.15 11.09
CA VAL A 95 3.22 0.84 12.37
C VAL A 95 1.92 1.38 12.98
N ILE A 96 1.09 2.06 12.19
CA ILE A 96 -0.21 2.57 12.66
C ILE A 96 -1.09 1.41 13.15
N ALA A 97 -1.16 0.31 12.40
CA ALA A 97 -1.97 -0.85 12.80
C ALA A 97 -1.46 -1.57 14.08
N VAL A 98 -0.21 -1.33 14.49
CA VAL A 98 0.35 -1.81 15.76
C VAL A 98 0.04 -0.84 16.91
N ILE A 99 0.18 0.47 16.68
CA ILE A 99 -0.08 1.51 17.68
C ILE A 99 -1.57 1.64 17.97
N GLU A 100 -2.39 1.59 16.92
CA GLU A 100 -3.84 1.73 16.95
C GLU A 100 -4.48 0.52 16.26
N PRO A 101 -4.52 -0.64 16.94
CA PRO A 101 -5.05 -1.86 16.36
C PRO A 101 -6.56 -1.74 16.10
N TYR A 102 -6.99 -2.25 14.95
CA TYR A 102 -8.40 -2.26 14.60
C TYR A 102 -9.23 -3.05 15.62
N PRO A 103 -10.39 -2.54 16.08
CA PRO A 103 -11.23 -3.24 17.05
C PRO A 103 -11.70 -4.60 16.54
N VAL A 104 -11.31 -5.68 17.21
CA VAL A 104 -11.65 -7.06 16.80
C VAL A 104 -13.09 -7.47 17.10
N ALA A 105 -13.79 -6.71 17.96
CA ALA A 105 -15.09 -7.07 18.50
C ALA A 105 -16.22 -7.17 17.45
N VAL A 106 -16.08 -6.48 16.31
CA VAL A 106 -17.12 -6.44 15.26
C VAL A 106 -16.83 -7.44 14.14
N LEU A 107 -15.56 -7.54 13.70
CA LEU A 107 -15.18 -8.41 12.57
C LEU A 107 -13.71 -8.83 12.63
N ALA A 108 -13.42 -9.76 13.56
CA ALA A 108 -12.05 -10.20 13.85
C ALA A 108 -11.27 -10.68 12.61
N TRP A 109 -11.89 -11.48 11.73
CA TRP A 109 -11.19 -12.02 10.56
C TRP A 109 -10.76 -10.93 9.57
N ALA A 110 -11.56 -9.87 9.41
CA ALA A 110 -11.21 -8.75 8.54
C ALA A 110 -10.08 -7.93 9.15
N ALA A 111 -10.12 -7.70 10.47
CA ALA A 111 -9.06 -7.02 11.21
C ALA A 111 -7.71 -7.74 11.06
N TYR A 112 -7.68 -9.05 11.36
CA TYR A 112 -6.46 -9.86 11.24
C TYR A 112 -6.02 -10.01 9.78
N GLY A 113 -6.95 -10.22 8.84
CA GLY A 113 -6.65 -10.36 7.43
C GLY A 113 -6.00 -9.10 6.85
N GLN A 114 -6.54 -7.92 7.18
CA GLN A 114 -5.95 -6.64 6.77
C GLN A 114 -4.56 -6.44 7.38
N PHE A 115 -4.36 -6.79 8.65
CA PHE A 115 -3.06 -6.64 9.31
C PHE A 115 -2.00 -7.58 8.72
N ILE A 116 -2.31 -8.88 8.60
CA ILE A 116 -1.41 -9.88 8.01
C ILE A 116 -1.10 -9.53 6.56
N GLY A 117 -2.11 -9.19 5.76
CA GLY A 117 -1.93 -8.79 4.37
C GLY A 117 -0.98 -7.60 4.24
N SER A 118 -1.04 -6.66 5.18
CA SER A 118 -0.17 -5.48 5.17
C SER A 118 1.27 -5.79 5.56
N ILE A 119 1.48 -6.71 6.50
CA ILE A 119 2.82 -7.23 6.81
C ILE A 119 3.40 -7.95 5.59
N VAL A 120 2.60 -8.76 4.90
CA VAL A 120 3.04 -9.47 3.68
C VAL A 120 3.44 -8.47 2.60
N ILE A 121 2.61 -7.47 2.30
CA ILE A 121 2.94 -6.45 1.29
C ILE A 121 4.21 -5.69 1.71
N MET A 122 4.26 -5.18 2.94
CA MET A 122 5.43 -4.45 3.47
C MET A 122 6.71 -5.27 3.34
N THR A 123 6.72 -6.52 3.78
CA THR A 123 7.92 -7.38 3.74
C THR A 123 8.37 -7.66 2.31
N MET A 124 7.45 -7.89 1.38
CA MET A 124 7.76 -8.03 -0.04
C MET A 124 8.40 -6.77 -0.63
N LEU A 125 7.83 -5.59 -0.33
CA LEU A 125 8.36 -4.34 -0.84
C LEU A 125 9.74 -4.00 -0.25
N ILE A 126 9.95 -4.21 1.06
CA ILE A 126 11.25 -4.04 1.70
C ILE A 126 12.29 -4.97 1.07
N PHE A 127 11.97 -6.26 0.95
CA PHE A 127 12.88 -7.23 0.35
C PHE A 127 13.27 -6.83 -1.07
N ALA A 128 12.29 -6.51 -1.92
CA ALA A 128 12.54 -6.07 -3.29
C ALA A 128 13.36 -4.76 -3.33
N PHE A 129 13.06 -3.81 -2.46
CA PHE A 129 13.74 -2.52 -2.40
C PHE A 129 15.22 -2.66 -2.03
N VAL A 130 15.54 -3.43 -0.98
CA VAL A 130 16.93 -3.69 -0.57
C VAL A 130 17.71 -4.32 -1.73
N GLN A 131 17.13 -5.32 -2.41
CA GLN A 131 17.76 -5.99 -3.55
C GLN A 131 18.02 -5.03 -4.72
N VAL A 132 17.05 -4.16 -5.06
CA VAL A 132 17.22 -3.14 -6.11
C VAL A 132 18.33 -2.16 -5.75
N ARG A 133 18.41 -1.71 -4.49
CA ARG A 133 19.46 -0.80 -4.02
C ARG A 133 20.85 -1.42 -4.08
N THR A 134 20.99 -2.68 -3.68
CA THR A 134 22.26 -3.42 -3.78
C THR A 134 22.70 -3.57 -5.24
N MET A 135 21.78 -3.89 -6.15
CA MET A 135 22.09 -4.00 -7.59
C MET A 135 22.52 -2.66 -8.19
N ALA A 136 21.83 -1.58 -7.84
CA ALA A 136 22.16 -0.23 -8.31
C ALA A 136 23.51 0.26 -7.79
N ALA A 137 23.90 -0.11 -6.56
CA ALA A 137 25.22 0.20 -6.01
C ALA A 137 26.34 -0.56 -6.72
N ASN A 138 26.14 -1.86 -7.00
CA ASN A 138 27.13 -2.68 -7.69
C ASN A 138 27.37 -2.27 -9.14
N LYS A 139 26.38 -1.67 -9.83
CA LYS A 139 26.53 -1.18 -11.21
C LYS A 139 27.39 0.09 -11.32
N LYS A 140 27.61 0.79 -10.21
CA LYS A 140 28.44 2.02 -10.16
C LYS A 140 29.91 1.76 -9.82
N ARG A 141 30.24 0.53 -9.38
CA ARG A 141 31.61 0.06 -9.18
C ARG A 141 32.10 -0.60 -10.46
#